data_AF-A0A3S4SDD8-F1
#
_entry.id   AF-A0A3S4SDD8-F1
#
_cell.length_a   1.000
_cell.length_b   1.000
_cell.length_c   1.000
_cell.angle_alpha   90.00
_cell.angle_beta   90.00
_cell.angle_gamma   90.00
#
_symmetry.space_group_name_H-M   'P 1'
#
loop_
_entity.id
_entity.type
_entity.pdbx_description
1 polymer ?
#
loop_
_entity_poly.entity_id
_entity_poly.type
_entity_poly.pdbx_seq_one_letter_code
_entity_poly.pdbx_strand_id
1 'polypeptide(L)'
;MSLDPSAASASSPDSDLPDVESLTYEQAREELVGVVQRLEAGSAPLEDSLALWERGEALAARCQVWLDDARARLAAVAEQEGQDGQDTQG
;
A
#
# COMPACT_ATOMS: atom_id res chain seq x y z
N MET A 1 50.53 5.23 2.08
CA MET A 1 49.24 5.67 2.65
C MET A 1 48.20 5.35 1.60
N SER A 2 47.65 4.13 1.66
CA SER A 2 46.73 3.60 0.66
C SER A 2 45.41 4.33 0.74
N LEU A 3 44.94 4.86 -0.38
CA LEU A 3 43.55 5.21 -0.58
C LEU A 3 42.84 3.90 -0.93
N ASP A 4 41.90 3.48 -0.08
CA ASP A 4 41.00 2.38 -0.35
C ASP A 4 39.67 2.98 -0.83
N PRO A 5 39.35 2.94 -2.13
CA PRO A 5 38.02 3.27 -2.60
C PRO A 5 37.15 2.02 -2.48
N SER A 6 36.79 1.65 -1.25
CA SER A 6 35.74 0.67 -0.99
C SER A 6 34.39 1.31 -1.32
N ALA A 7 34.12 1.38 -2.62
CA ALA A 7 32.79 1.42 -3.16
C ALA A 7 32.10 0.10 -2.80
N ALA A 8 31.47 0.06 -1.63
CA ALA A 8 30.33 -0.81 -1.42
C ALA A 8 29.10 0.06 -1.68
N SER A 9 28.58 -0.02 -2.90
CA SER A 9 27.25 0.45 -3.24
C SER A 9 26.28 0.03 -2.14
N ALA A 10 25.75 1.02 -1.42
CA ALA A 10 24.54 0.80 -0.64
C ALA A 10 23.42 0.57 -1.67
N SER A 11 23.22 -0.68 -2.08
CA SER A 11 21.99 -1.06 -2.76
C SER A 11 20.86 -0.74 -1.81
N SER A 12 20.10 0.30 -2.13
CA SER A 12 18.88 0.65 -1.39
C SER A 12 17.99 -0.60 -1.35
N PRO A 13 17.62 -1.12 -0.17
CA PRO A 13 16.86 -2.37 -0.05
C PRO A 13 15.43 -2.28 -0.62
N ASP A 14 15.05 -1.16 -1.23
CA ASP A 14 13.72 -0.87 -1.75
C ASP A 14 13.55 -1.27 -3.23
N SER A 15 14.64 -1.42 -3.99
CA SER A 15 14.57 -1.63 -5.45
C SER A 15 14.08 -3.03 -5.88
N ASP A 16 14.02 -4.00 -4.96
CA ASP A 16 13.53 -5.36 -5.21
C ASP A 16 12.12 -5.61 -4.66
N LEU A 17 11.46 -4.58 -4.12
CA LEU A 17 10.14 -4.76 -3.57
C LEU A 17 9.10 -4.94 -4.69
N PRO A 18 8.08 -5.80 -4.48
CA PRO A 18 7.04 -6.05 -5.46
C PRO A 18 6.31 -4.76 -5.84
N ASP A 19 5.81 -4.74 -7.08
CA ASP A 19 4.94 -3.67 -7.57
C ASP A 19 3.69 -3.57 -6.70
N VAL A 20 3.42 -2.36 -6.20
CA VAL A 20 2.31 -2.06 -5.27
C VAL A 20 0.96 -2.44 -5.87
N GLU A 21 0.78 -2.31 -7.19
CA GLU A 21 -0.46 -2.67 -7.87
C GLU A 21 -0.78 -4.17 -7.78
N SER A 22 0.26 -5.01 -7.66
CA SER A 22 0.13 -6.46 -7.57
C SER A 22 -0.24 -6.96 -6.17
N LEU A 23 -0.16 -6.10 -5.15
CA LEU A 23 -0.35 -6.50 -3.75
C LEU A 23 -1.80 -6.77 -3.40
N THR A 24 -2.00 -7.79 -2.55
CA THR A 24 -3.26 -7.98 -1.82
C THR A 24 -3.43 -6.89 -0.75
N TYR A 25 -4.65 -6.72 -0.23
CA TYR A 25 -4.91 -5.75 0.85
C TYR A 25 -4.03 -5.98 2.08
N GLU A 26 -3.90 -7.23 2.53
CA GLU A 26 -3.14 -7.55 3.74
C GLU A 26 -1.65 -7.25 3.58
N GLN A 27 -1.07 -7.61 2.43
CA GLN A 27 0.33 -7.31 2.11
C GLN A 27 0.57 -5.80 2.00
N ALA A 28 -0.29 -5.08 1.29
CA ALA A 28 -0.16 -3.63 1.16
C ALA A 28 -0.27 -2.93 2.52
N ARG A 29 -1.17 -3.40 3.39
CA ARG A 29 -1.33 -2.88 4.75
C ARG A 29 -0.12 -3.16 5.63
N GLU A 30 0.40 -4.40 5.61
CA GLU A 30 1.57 -4.79 6.40
C GLU A 30 2.80 -3.98 6.00
N GLU A 31 3.02 -3.82 4.70
CA GLU A 31 4.12 -3.03 4.18
C GLU A 31 3.98 -1.54 4.54
N LEU A 32 2.77 -0.98 4.44
CA LEU A 32 2.48 0.40 4.83
C LEU A 32 2.81 0.64 6.30
N VAL A 33 2.44 -0.30 7.18
CA VAL A 33 2.78 -0.24 8.60
C VAL A 33 4.31 -0.21 8.80
N GLY A 34 5.06 -1.03 8.06
CA GLY A 34 6.52 -1.02 8.10
C GLY A 34 7.13 0.30 7.61
N VAL A 35 6.59 0.88 6.53
CA VAL A 35 7.00 2.18 6.00
C VAL A 35 6.78 3.29 7.03
N VAL A 36 5.60 3.35 7.64
CA VAL A 36 5.26 4.35 8.68
C VAL A 36 6.21 4.23 9.86
N GLN A 37 6.46 3.01 10.36
CA GLN A 37 7.40 2.80 11.47
C GLN A 37 8.82 3.30 11.15
N ARG A 38 9.30 3.10 9.92
CA ARG A 38 10.61 3.58 9.49
C ARG A 38 10.67 5.10 9.40
N LEU A 39 9.60 5.75 8.91
CA LEU A 39 9.48 7.20 8.88
C LEU A 39 9.46 7.79 10.30
N GLU A 40 8.67 7.21 11.21
CA GLU A 40 8.55 7.65 12.59
C GLU A 40 9.85 7.49 13.40
N ALA A 41 10.69 6.50 13.06
CA ALA A 41 12.01 6.34 13.68
C ALA A 41 12.95 7.53 13.40
N GLY A 42 12.72 8.30 12.32
CA GLY A 42 13.39 9.58 12.06
C GLY A 42 14.91 9.51 11.87
N SER A 43 15.47 8.33 11.62
CA SER A 43 16.91 8.09 11.48
C SER A 43 17.39 7.93 10.03
N ALA A 44 16.45 7.92 9.08
CA ALA A 44 16.74 7.80 7.66
C ALA A 44 17.24 9.13 7.06
N PRO A 45 18.18 9.11 6.10
CA PRO A 45 18.49 10.25 5.25
C PRO A 45 17.23 10.84 4.58
N LEU A 46 17.30 12.11 4.17
CA LEU A 46 16.18 12.80 3.53
C LEU A 46 15.69 12.06 2.27
N GLU A 47 16.62 11.63 1.41
CA GLU A 47 16.30 10.92 0.17
C GLU A 47 15.56 9.61 0.44
N ASP A 48 16.04 8.83 1.43
CA ASP A 48 15.37 7.60 1.86
C ASP A 48 13.99 7.89 2.50
N SER A 49 13.87 9.00 3.23
CA SER A 49 12.60 9.42 3.83
C SER A 49 11.56 9.82 2.78
N LEU A 50 12.01 10.44 1.67
CA LEU A 50 11.14 10.76 0.54
C LEU A 50 10.68 9.49 -0.20
N ALA A 51 11.61 8.56 -0.47
CA ALA A 51 11.27 7.29 -1.10
C ALA A 51 10.27 6.47 -0.24
N LEU A 52 10.47 6.44 1.08
CA LEU A 52 9.53 5.84 2.02
C LEU A 52 8.17 6.51 1.97
N TRP A 53 8.12 7.84 1.95
CA TRP A 53 6.85 8.55 1.86
C TRP A 53 6.10 8.25 0.56
N GLU A 54 6.76 8.32 -0.60
CA GLU A 54 6.16 8.00 -1.91
C GLU A 54 5.62 6.58 -1.95
N ARG A 55 6.39 5.62 -1.42
CA ARG A 55 5.96 4.23 -1.29
C ARG A 55 4.75 4.08 -0.37
N GLY A 56 4.75 4.79 0.77
CA GLY A 56 3.62 4.84 1.70
C GLY A 56 2.33 5.35 1.05
N GLU A 57 2.41 6.42 0.26
CA GLU A 57 1.27 6.96 -0.48
C GLU A 57 0.72 5.95 -1.49
N ALA A 58 1.60 5.28 -2.24
CA ALA A 58 1.19 4.24 -3.18
C ALA A 58 0.47 3.07 -2.48
N LEU A 59 1.01 2.60 -1.35
CA LEU A 59 0.41 1.53 -0.55
C LEU A 59 -0.94 1.93 0.05
N ALA A 60 -1.07 3.17 0.52
CA ALA A 60 -2.33 3.70 1.03
C ALA A 60 -3.39 3.77 -0.08
N ALA A 61 -3.02 4.25 -1.27
CA ALA A 61 -3.89 4.27 -2.44
C ALA A 61 -4.35 2.85 -2.83
N ARG A 62 -3.44 1.87 -2.81
CA ARG A 62 -3.78 0.46 -3.08
C ARG A 62 -4.77 -0.10 -2.05
N CYS A 63 -4.56 0.17 -0.77
CA CYS A 63 -5.50 -0.21 0.28
C CYS A 63 -6.89 0.39 0.03
N GLN A 64 -6.94 1.66 -0.37
CA GLN A 64 -8.19 2.36 -0.66
C GLN A 64 -8.97 1.71 -1.82
N VAL A 65 -8.28 1.33 -2.91
CA VAL A 65 -8.89 0.61 -4.04
C VAL A 65 -9.57 -0.68 -3.59
N TRP A 66 -8.91 -1.48 -2.74
CA TRP A 66 -9.49 -2.70 -2.19
C TRP A 66 -10.74 -2.45 -1.33
N LEU A 67 -10.70 -1.42 -0.48
CA LEU A 67 -11.82 -1.06 0.38
C LEU A 67 -13.02 -0.56 -0.44
N ASP A 68 -12.78 0.19 -1.51
CA ASP A 68 -13.84 0.71 -2.37
C ASP A 68 -14.51 -0.38 -3.20
N ASP A 69 -13.74 -1.34 -3.74
CA ASP A 69 -14.30 -2.52 -4.40
C ASP A 69 -15.15 -3.36 -3.43
N ALA A 70 -14.68 -3.57 -2.20
CA ALA A 70 -15.45 -4.27 -1.17
C ALA A 70 -16.76 -3.55 -0.84
N ARG A 71 -16.74 -2.22 -0.70
CA ARG A 71 -17.94 -1.40 -0.46
C ARG A 71 -18.91 -1.47 -1.63
N ALA A 72 -18.42 -1.40 -2.87
CA ALA A 72 -19.26 -1.48 -4.06
C ALA A 72 -19.99 -2.83 -4.15
N ARG A 73 -19.31 -3.93 -3.82
CA ARG A 73 -19.93 -5.27 -3.78
C ARG A 73 -21.03 -5.36 -2.73
N LEU A 74 -20.81 -4.81 -1.54
CA LEU A 74 -21.82 -4.78 -0.48
C LEU A 74 -23.04 -3.95 -0.88
N ALA A 75 -22.83 -2.80 -1.53
CA ALA A 75 -23.92 -1.96 -2.04
C ALA A 75 -24.77 -2.71 -3.07
N ALA A 76 -24.14 -3.39 -4.02
CA ALA A 76 -24.86 -4.16 -5.05
C ALA A 76 -25.72 -5.29 -4.47
N VAL A 77 -25.25 -5.98 -3.42
CA VAL A 77 -26.05 -7.00 -2.72
C VAL A 77 -27.26 -6.38 -2.02
N ALA A 78 -27.07 -5.24 -1.33
CA ALA A 78 -28.16 -4.55 -0.64
C ALA A 78 -29.24 -4.02 -1.60
N GLU A 79 -28.86 -3.59 -2.81
CA GLU A 79 -29.82 -3.17 -3.84
C GLU A 79 -30.68 -4.35 -4.34
N GLN A 80 -30.06 -5.52 -4.56
CA GLN A 80 -30.77 -6.73 -4.99
C GLN A 80 -31.83 -7.19 -3.97
N GLU A 81 -31.48 -7.21 -2.68
CA GLU A 81 -32.43 -7.56 -1.61
C GLU A 81 -33.61 -6.57 -1.52
N GLY A 82 -33.39 -5.31 -1.88
CA GLY A 82 -34.43 -4.28 -1.91
C GLY A 82 -35.38 -4.36 -3.10
N GLN A 83 -34.95 -4.94 -4.23
CA GLN A 83 -35.78 -5.16 -5.42
C GLN A 83 -36.66 -6.42 -5.29
N ASP A 84 -36.13 -7.53 -4.77
CA ASP A 84 -36.88 -8.80 -4.64
C ASP A 84 -38.09 -8.68 -3.69
N GLY A 85 -38.05 -7.75 -2.72
CA GLY A 85 -39.17 -7.47 -1.83
C GLY A 85 -40.31 -6.63 -2.45
N GLN A 86 -40.06 -5.95 -3.58
CA GLN A 86 -41.04 -5.08 -4.25
C GLN A 86 -41.87 -5.83 -5.31
N ASP A 87 -41.33 -6.92 -5.86
CA ASP A 87 -41.97 -7.69 -6.94
C ASP A 87 -43.04 -8.68 -6.46
N THR A 88 -43.19 -8.88 -5.15
CA THR A 88 -44.24 -9.75 -4.55
C THR A 88 -45.55 -9.00 -4.24
N GLN A 89 -45.60 -7.68 -4.44
CA GLN A 89 -46.78 -6.84 -4.22
C GLN A 89 -47.38 -6.39 -5.57
N GLY A 90 -47.79 -7.34 -6.42
CA GLY A 90 -48.44 -7.09 -7.70
C GLY A 90 -49.58 -8.06 -7.98
#